data_AF-A0A0P4R3B4-F1
#
_entry.id   AF-A0A0P4R3B4-F1
#
_cell.length_a   1.000
_cell.length_b   1.000
_cell.length_c   1.000
_cell.angle_alpha   90.00
_cell.angle_beta   90.00
_cell.angle_gamma   90.00
#
_symmetry.space_group_name_H-M   'P 1'
#
loop_
_entity.id
_entity.type
_entity.pdbx_description
1 polymer ?
#
loop_
_entity_poly.entity_id
_entity_poly.type
_entity_poly.pdbx_seq_one_letter_code
_entity_poly.pdbx_strand_id
1 'polypeptide(L)'
;MLAAMPPSPSTRPHGSEPPIRDRGDACPGALRLHSAADGHLARVRLPAGDLTVRQAEALADAADRLGDGHLSLTSRGNAELRGLPDDCGGRLAALLRDAGLLPSERHERIRNILASPLAGLDRHTPSDVRLWARELDGLLCTSESATALSGRFLFVLDDGRGDVAALGGDVSLVAEPAGTEAPADHGDRSGTGQPARPGGSALLRVGDDPAALRIAGPDAPRAALTAAEAFLSAAEASGAWRVRELPAGHGLTARAVAERLRGAGVECVLVAGATDVVGAADVAAAAQVAGAGTEAAPSTKAVAEAPAANEASTPTPYADSSAPGIIEGGDGAHALSVLAPLGRLSVAQWRLLVAVAAADGDGVLRLTPWRGIVIPGLSADAAAARLRELAAAGLITEPDSPWHRIGACTGRPGCAKSLTDVRADATAAVTAGSPVPTPVSVSVSVSDPDTCPDPVHLPGKPERGPGTEPEPGPKPNPEPGPGPKPQPGLEPGPDNSAPLHHLPVYWSGCERRCGHPHGAWVDVLATADGYRVSVVRPKTPPAPAAPPGAPCPTS
;
A
#
# COMPACT_ATOMS: atom_id res chain seq x y z
N MET A 1 43.54 -26.64 -5.63
CA MET A 1 42.87 -26.44 -4.33
C MET A 1 43.28 -25.07 -3.80
N LEU A 2 42.42 -24.07 -3.91
CA LEU A 2 42.55 -22.77 -3.26
C LEU A 2 41.17 -22.44 -2.71
N ALA A 3 41.08 -22.42 -1.38
CA ALA A 3 39.83 -22.21 -0.64
C ALA A 3 39.37 -20.75 -0.76
N ALA A 4 38.08 -20.57 -1.05
CA ALA A 4 37.42 -19.27 -1.07
C ALA A 4 37.29 -18.72 0.36
N MET A 5 37.82 -17.52 0.58
CA MET A 5 37.59 -16.76 1.81
C MET A 5 36.12 -16.30 1.89
N PRO A 6 35.48 -16.32 3.08
CA PRO A 6 34.17 -15.72 3.27
C PRO A 6 34.29 -14.18 3.30
N PRO A 7 33.32 -13.43 2.75
CA PRO A 7 33.37 -11.96 2.80
C PRO A 7 33.18 -11.46 4.23
N SER A 8 34.08 -10.57 4.67
CA SER A 8 33.99 -9.86 5.95
C SER A 8 32.73 -9.00 6.05
N PRO A 9 32.14 -8.83 7.25
CA PRO A 9 30.96 -8.00 7.45
C PRO A 9 31.30 -6.51 7.33
N SER A 10 30.75 -5.82 6.33
CA SER A 10 30.91 -4.37 6.18
C SER A 10 30.05 -3.63 7.21
N THR A 11 30.69 -2.82 8.05
CA THR A 11 30.07 -1.77 8.89
C THR A 11 29.32 -0.76 8.01
N ARG A 12 28.06 -0.47 8.36
CA ARG A 12 27.28 0.62 7.73
C ARG A 12 27.81 1.98 8.23
N PRO A 13 27.87 3.03 7.42
CA PRO A 13 28.00 4.40 7.91
C PRO A 13 26.65 4.91 8.45
N HIS A 14 26.71 5.73 9.50
CA HIS A 14 25.60 6.55 9.98
C HIS A 14 25.40 7.78 9.07
N GLY A 15 24.15 8.12 8.73
CA GLY A 15 23.70 9.48 8.40
C GLY A 15 23.76 9.97 6.93
N SER A 16 22.65 10.55 6.45
CA SER A 16 22.55 11.64 5.45
C SER A 16 23.28 11.58 4.09
N GLU A 17 23.72 10.41 3.61
CA GLU A 17 24.37 10.28 2.29
C GLU A 17 23.45 9.56 1.28
N PRO A 18 23.31 10.06 0.03
CA PRO A 18 22.35 9.52 -0.93
C PRO A 18 22.74 8.09 -1.37
N PRO A 19 21.77 7.17 -1.53
CA PRO A 19 22.06 5.78 -1.85
C PRO A 19 22.60 5.64 -3.29
N ILE A 20 23.90 5.36 -3.39
CA ILE A 20 24.60 5.09 -4.67
C ILE A 20 24.10 3.76 -5.27
N ARG A 21 23.91 3.71 -6.61
CA ARG A 21 23.46 2.54 -7.40
C ARG A 21 24.44 1.34 -7.44
N ASP A 22 25.49 1.33 -6.61
CA ASP A 22 26.60 0.35 -6.65
C ASP A 22 26.17 -1.12 -6.48
N ARG A 23 25.00 -1.36 -5.88
CA ARG A 23 24.35 -2.67 -5.84
C ARG A 23 23.06 -2.55 -6.65
N GLY A 24 23.10 -2.97 -7.92
CA GLY A 24 21.94 -2.91 -8.83
C GLY A 24 20.63 -3.41 -8.19
N ASP A 25 19.51 -2.80 -8.57
CA ASP A 25 18.22 -2.88 -7.88
C ASP A 25 17.83 -4.31 -7.42
N ALA A 26 17.83 -4.52 -6.11
CA ALA A 26 17.54 -5.81 -5.48
C ALA A 26 16.04 -6.20 -5.47
N CYS A 27 15.13 -5.36 -6.02
CA CYS A 27 13.72 -5.69 -6.10
C CYS A 27 13.51 -7.03 -6.86
N PRO A 28 12.73 -7.99 -6.33
CA PRO A 28 12.42 -9.23 -7.06
C PRO A 28 11.64 -8.92 -8.34
N GLY A 29 11.94 -9.68 -9.38
CA GLY A 29 11.18 -9.71 -10.63
C GLY A 29 10.82 -11.14 -11.02
N ALA A 30 10.23 -11.29 -12.19
CA ALA A 30 9.88 -12.59 -12.75
C ALA A 30 11.09 -13.31 -13.37
N LEU A 31 12.10 -12.56 -13.81
CA LEU A 31 13.34 -13.08 -14.41
C LEU A 31 14.51 -13.06 -13.43
N ARG A 32 14.52 -12.09 -12.51
CA ARG A 32 15.50 -12.01 -11.43
C ARG A 32 14.86 -12.44 -10.12
N LEU A 33 14.97 -13.73 -9.84
CA LEU A 33 14.44 -14.33 -8.62
C LEU A 33 15.20 -13.85 -7.38
N HIS A 34 14.48 -13.71 -6.26
CA HIS A 34 15.07 -13.39 -4.97
C HIS A 34 15.23 -14.64 -4.12
N SER A 35 16.39 -14.86 -3.52
CA SER A 35 16.58 -15.95 -2.57
C SER A 35 15.86 -15.67 -1.26
N ALA A 36 14.93 -16.53 -0.89
CA ALA A 36 14.23 -16.53 0.38
C ALA A 36 14.56 -17.82 1.16
N ALA A 37 14.00 -17.97 2.36
CA ALA A 37 14.32 -19.12 3.23
C ALA A 37 13.61 -20.41 2.81
N ASP A 38 12.49 -20.27 2.10
CA ASP A 38 11.68 -21.36 1.54
C ASP A 38 12.08 -21.72 0.11
N GLY A 39 13.12 -21.08 -0.46
CA GLY A 39 13.51 -21.20 -1.86
C GLY A 39 13.52 -19.83 -2.54
N HIS A 40 13.42 -19.80 -3.85
CA HIS A 40 13.34 -18.55 -4.60
C HIS A 40 11.91 -17.95 -4.58
N LEU A 41 11.88 -16.63 -4.72
CA LEU A 41 10.68 -15.81 -4.87
C LEU A 41 10.71 -15.11 -6.23
N ALA A 42 9.64 -15.28 -7.01
CA ALA A 42 9.37 -14.48 -8.18
C ALA A 42 8.22 -13.51 -7.89
N ARG A 43 8.35 -12.28 -8.40
CA ARG A 43 7.24 -11.32 -8.39
C ARG A 43 6.82 -11.05 -9.82
N VAL A 44 5.55 -11.32 -10.14
CA VAL A 44 4.97 -11.08 -11.45
C VAL A 44 4.25 -9.75 -11.42
N ARG A 45 4.67 -8.82 -12.29
CA ARG A 45 4.03 -7.49 -12.39
C ARG A 45 2.80 -7.55 -13.28
N LEU A 46 1.71 -7.04 -12.74
CA LEU A 46 0.39 -7.03 -13.34
C LEU A 46 -0.05 -5.58 -13.41
N PRO A 47 0.20 -4.88 -14.53
CA PRO A 47 -0.26 -3.51 -14.73
C PRO A 47 -1.75 -3.40 -14.38
N ALA A 48 -2.06 -2.48 -13.48
CA ALA A 48 -3.41 -2.27 -12.96
C ALA A 48 -3.96 -3.47 -12.14
N GLY A 49 -3.23 -4.58 -11.99
CA GLY A 49 -3.71 -5.83 -11.42
C GLY A 49 -4.56 -6.67 -12.37
N ASP A 50 -4.63 -6.29 -13.66
CA ASP A 50 -5.48 -6.98 -14.65
C ASP A 50 -4.88 -8.34 -15.06
N LEU A 51 -5.72 -9.37 -15.07
CA LEU A 51 -5.42 -10.70 -15.57
C LEU A 51 -6.56 -11.18 -16.46
N THR A 52 -6.22 -11.74 -17.62
CA THR A 52 -7.13 -12.62 -18.36
C THR A 52 -7.22 -13.98 -17.67
N VAL A 53 -8.30 -14.73 -17.90
CA VAL A 53 -8.43 -16.14 -17.47
C VAL A 53 -7.19 -16.96 -17.85
N ARG A 54 -6.72 -16.85 -19.11
CA ARG A 54 -5.52 -17.55 -19.59
C ARG A 54 -4.27 -17.23 -18.77
N GLN A 55 -4.05 -15.95 -18.46
CA GLN A 55 -2.90 -15.53 -17.66
C GLN A 55 -3.01 -16.03 -16.22
N ALA A 56 -4.22 -15.99 -15.66
CA ALA A 56 -4.47 -16.49 -14.32
C ALA A 56 -4.29 -18.03 -14.23
N GLU A 57 -4.72 -18.79 -15.23
CA GLU A 57 -4.43 -20.24 -15.32
C GLU A 57 -2.92 -20.51 -15.35
N ALA A 58 -2.17 -19.76 -16.16
CA ALA A 58 -0.71 -19.91 -16.24
C ALA A 58 -0.01 -19.63 -14.89
N LEU A 59 -0.52 -18.65 -14.12
CA LEU A 59 -0.03 -18.39 -12.76
C LEU A 59 -0.37 -19.53 -11.80
N ALA A 60 -1.55 -20.14 -11.92
CA ALA A 60 -1.93 -21.32 -11.16
C ALA A 60 -0.98 -22.50 -11.45
N ASP A 61 -0.72 -22.76 -12.72
CA ASP A 61 0.18 -23.82 -13.16
C ASP A 61 1.63 -23.58 -12.72
N ALA A 62 2.09 -22.33 -12.73
CA ALA A 62 3.40 -21.97 -12.20
C ALA A 62 3.48 -22.24 -10.69
N ALA A 63 2.47 -21.85 -9.91
CA ALA A 63 2.43 -22.10 -8.47
C ALA A 63 2.38 -23.60 -8.14
N ASP A 64 1.59 -24.37 -8.89
CA ASP A 64 1.37 -25.82 -8.69
C ASP A 64 2.61 -26.65 -9.08
N ARG A 65 3.23 -26.31 -10.21
CA ARG A 65 4.32 -27.11 -10.80
C ARG A 65 5.72 -26.69 -10.38
N LEU A 66 5.90 -25.42 -10.00
CA LEU A 66 7.21 -24.84 -9.71
C LEU A 66 7.33 -24.30 -8.29
N GLY A 67 6.23 -23.84 -7.69
CA GLY A 67 6.24 -23.18 -6.39
C GLY A 67 5.72 -24.05 -5.25
N ASP A 68 5.29 -23.39 -4.18
CA ASP A 68 4.75 -24.00 -2.96
C ASP A 68 3.23 -24.29 -3.02
N GLY A 69 2.64 -24.32 -4.22
CA GLY A 69 1.20 -24.52 -4.42
C GLY A 69 0.33 -23.33 -4.02
N HIS A 70 0.91 -22.15 -3.81
CA HIS A 70 0.18 -20.94 -3.44
C HIS A 70 0.60 -19.71 -4.24
N LEU A 71 -0.30 -18.74 -4.33
CA LEU A 71 -0.03 -17.40 -4.83
C LEU A 71 -0.20 -16.40 -3.70
N SER A 72 0.76 -15.49 -3.56
CA SER A 72 0.64 -14.37 -2.63
C SER A 72 0.30 -13.07 -3.37
N LEU A 73 -0.72 -12.36 -2.88
CA LEU A 73 -1.13 -11.05 -3.37
C LEU A 73 -0.32 -9.97 -2.66
N THR A 74 0.14 -8.98 -3.43
CA THR A 74 0.94 -7.86 -2.91
C THR A 74 0.09 -6.62 -2.68
N SER A 75 0.58 -5.69 -1.86
CA SER A 75 -0.05 -4.38 -1.63
C SER A 75 -0.04 -3.43 -2.84
N ARG A 76 0.39 -3.91 -4.02
CA ARG A 76 0.47 -3.14 -5.27
C ARG A 76 -0.28 -3.82 -6.41
N GLY A 77 -1.22 -4.72 -6.12
CA GLY A 77 -1.99 -5.43 -7.14
C GLY A 77 -1.16 -6.42 -7.97
N ASN A 78 0.01 -6.84 -7.50
CA ASN A 78 0.86 -7.85 -8.17
C ASN A 78 0.77 -9.21 -7.47
N ALA A 79 1.27 -10.27 -8.13
CA ALA A 79 1.34 -11.62 -7.58
C ALA A 79 2.78 -12.07 -7.28
N GLU A 80 2.94 -12.93 -6.28
CA GLU A 80 4.19 -13.54 -5.87
C GLU A 80 4.08 -15.07 -5.86
N LEU A 81 5.12 -15.73 -6.41
CA LEU A 81 5.34 -17.17 -6.38
C LEU A 81 6.52 -17.46 -5.47
N ARG A 82 6.35 -18.36 -4.50
CA ARG A 82 7.39 -18.74 -3.51
C ARG A 82 7.69 -20.23 -3.59
N GLY A 83 8.75 -20.64 -2.91
CA GLY A 83 9.17 -22.03 -2.89
C GLY A 83 9.78 -22.50 -4.21
N LEU A 84 10.25 -21.57 -5.04
CA LEU A 84 10.79 -21.87 -6.36
C LEU A 84 12.18 -22.53 -6.23
N PRO A 85 12.47 -23.66 -6.90
CA PRO A 85 13.79 -24.27 -6.87
C PRO A 85 14.80 -23.50 -7.73
N ASP A 86 16.09 -23.66 -7.45
CA ASP A 86 17.20 -22.91 -8.06
C ASP A 86 17.23 -22.99 -9.60
N ASP A 87 16.76 -24.09 -10.20
CA ASP A 87 16.79 -24.36 -11.63
C ASP A 87 15.50 -23.98 -12.37
N CYS A 88 14.49 -23.41 -11.70
CA CYS A 88 13.18 -23.20 -12.29
C CYS A 88 13.06 -21.93 -13.13
N GLY A 89 14.02 -20.99 -13.03
CA GLY A 89 13.91 -19.65 -13.59
C GLY A 89 13.56 -19.63 -15.08
N GLY A 90 14.23 -20.46 -15.89
CA GLY A 90 13.96 -20.57 -17.32
C GLY A 90 12.57 -21.14 -17.63
N ARG A 91 12.11 -22.12 -16.86
CA ARG A 91 10.76 -22.72 -17.00
C ARG A 91 9.68 -21.73 -16.62
N LEU A 92 9.87 -20.98 -15.54
CA LEU A 92 8.95 -19.93 -15.12
C LEU A 92 8.87 -18.82 -16.17
N ALA A 93 10.01 -18.35 -16.66
CA ALA A 93 10.07 -17.33 -17.70
C ALA A 93 9.32 -17.77 -18.98
N ALA A 94 9.48 -19.03 -19.39
CA ALA A 94 8.76 -19.58 -20.54
C ALA A 94 7.25 -19.57 -20.33
N LEU A 95 6.76 -20.09 -19.19
CA LEU A 95 5.32 -20.09 -18.87
C LEU A 95 4.72 -18.68 -18.88
N LEU A 96 5.41 -17.73 -18.25
CA LEU A 96 4.95 -16.34 -18.18
C LEU A 96 5.00 -15.63 -19.54
N ARG A 97 6.02 -15.92 -20.36
CA ARG A 97 6.12 -15.37 -21.74
C ARG A 97 5.00 -15.90 -22.62
N ASP A 98 4.77 -17.21 -22.60
CA ASP A 98 3.73 -17.86 -23.41
C ASP A 98 2.33 -17.32 -23.03
N ALA A 99 2.10 -17.07 -21.75
CA ALA A 99 0.87 -16.46 -21.25
C ALA A 99 0.72 -14.95 -21.54
N GLY A 100 1.78 -14.28 -22.02
CA GLY A 100 1.78 -12.83 -22.28
C GLY A 100 1.96 -11.97 -21.01
N LEU A 101 2.48 -12.54 -19.92
CA LEU A 101 2.80 -11.82 -18.68
C LEU A 101 4.19 -11.16 -18.71
N LEU A 102 5.03 -11.56 -19.68
CA LEU A 102 6.34 -10.99 -19.97
C LEU A 102 6.41 -10.38 -21.39
N PRO A 103 5.63 -9.32 -21.70
CA PRO A 103 5.69 -8.62 -22.98
C PRO A 103 7.06 -8.01 -23.29
N SER A 104 7.83 -7.63 -22.26
CA SER A 104 9.23 -7.23 -22.39
C SER A 104 10.04 -7.71 -21.19
N GLU A 105 11.13 -8.42 -21.47
CA GLU A 105 12.07 -8.88 -20.44
C GLU A 105 12.83 -7.72 -19.79
N ARG A 106 13.15 -6.67 -20.56
CA ARG A 106 13.86 -5.49 -20.07
C ARG A 106 12.99 -4.62 -19.16
N HIS A 107 11.67 -4.64 -19.37
CA HIS A 107 10.72 -3.77 -18.68
C HIS A 107 9.92 -4.47 -17.58
N GLU A 108 10.04 -5.79 -17.39
CA GLU A 108 9.18 -6.56 -16.47
C GLU A 108 9.10 -5.96 -15.06
N ARG A 109 10.21 -5.41 -14.55
CA ARG A 109 10.30 -4.84 -13.20
C ARG A 109 9.61 -3.49 -13.05
N ILE A 110 9.66 -2.66 -14.10
CA ILE A 110 9.23 -1.25 -14.08
C ILE A 110 7.73 -1.08 -14.30
N ARG A 111 7.05 -2.14 -14.73
CA ARG A 111 5.60 -2.22 -14.99
C ARG A 111 4.77 -2.29 -13.70
N ASN A 112 5.21 -1.58 -12.68
CA ASN A 112 4.55 -1.49 -11.38
C ASN A 112 3.55 -0.33 -11.41
N ILE A 113 2.41 -0.58 -12.08
CA ILE A 113 1.30 0.36 -12.25
C ILE A 113 0.15 -0.11 -11.37
N LEU A 114 -0.24 0.69 -10.38
CA LEU A 114 -1.42 0.46 -9.54
C LEU A 114 -2.57 1.34 -10.05
N ALA A 115 -3.77 0.79 -10.12
CA ALA A 115 -4.96 1.56 -10.48
C ALA A 115 -6.17 1.18 -9.62
N SER A 116 -7.10 2.12 -9.40
CA SER A 116 -8.34 1.93 -8.61
C SER A 116 -9.08 0.65 -9.03
N PRO A 117 -9.16 -0.39 -8.17
CA PRO A 117 -9.74 -1.70 -8.48
C PRO A 117 -11.13 -1.66 -9.12
N LEU A 118 -11.97 -0.75 -8.63
CA LEU A 118 -13.36 -0.62 -9.03
C LEU A 118 -13.59 0.35 -10.19
N ALA A 119 -12.54 0.93 -10.79
CA ALA A 119 -12.65 1.83 -11.93
C ALA A 119 -13.49 1.20 -13.06
N GLY A 120 -14.50 1.93 -13.51
CA GLY A 120 -15.48 1.52 -14.52
C GLY A 120 -16.47 0.43 -14.10
N LEU A 121 -16.47 -0.04 -12.84
CA LEU A 121 -17.35 -1.13 -12.37
C LEU A 121 -18.47 -0.66 -11.44
N ASP A 122 -18.22 0.36 -10.63
CA ASP A 122 -19.20 0.89 -9.69
C ASP A 122 -19.99 2.02 -10.38
N ARG A 123 -21.32 2.05 -10.16
CA ARG A 123 -22.25 2.99 -10.80
C ARG A 123 -21.90 4.47 -10.66
N HIS A 124 -21.05 4.80 -9.70
CA HIS A 124 -20.64 6.15 -9.38
C HIS A 124 -19.20 6.46 -9.84
N THR A 125 -18.48 5.55 -10.52
CA THR A 125 -17.08 5.81 -10.92
C THR A 125 -16.94 7.04 -11.82
N PRO A 126 -16.08 8.02 -11.48
CA PRO A 126 -15.91 9.24 -12.28
C PRO A 126 -15.21 8.99 -13.63
N SER A 127 -14.37 7.95 -13.74
CA SER A 127 -13.60 7.65 -14.96
C SER A 127 -13.09 6.21 -14.97
N ASP A 128 -12.88 5.65 -16.17
CA ASP A 128 -12.19 4.37 -16.34
C ASP A 128 -10.69 4.58 -16.62
N VAL A 129 -9.89 4.58 -15.54
CA VAL A 129 -8.43 4.72 -15.62
C VAL A 129 -7.71 3.46 -16.12
N ARG A 130 -8.42 2.36 -16.40
CA ARG A 130 -7.83 1.12 -16.94
C ARG A 130 -7.25 1.33 -18.32
N LEU A 131 -7.89 2.16 -19.14
CA LEU A 131 -7.38 2.50 -20.47
C LEU A 131 -6.05 3.26 -20.38
N TRP A 132 -5.93 4.19 -19.44
CA TRP A 132 -4.66 4.88 -19.17
C TRP A 132 -3.58 3.92 -18.68
N ALA A 133 -3.91 2.95 -17.82
CA ALA A 133 -2.95 1.97 -17.34
C ALA A 133 -2.39 1.10 -18.49
N ARG A 134 -3.25 0.66 -19.42
CA ARG A 134 -2.84 -0.12 -20.60
C ARG A 134 -1.96 0.69 -21.54
N GLU A 135 -2.34 1.94 -21.82
CA GLU A 135 -1.54 2.84 -22.66
C GLU A 135 -0.18 3.14 -22.02
N LEU A 136 -0.14 3.42 -20.72
CA LEU A 136 1.10 3.65 -19.98
C LEU A 136 2.01 2.41 -19.98
N ASP A 137 1.47 1.21 -19.79
CA ASP A 137 2.24 -0.05 -19.87
C ASP A 137 2.88 -0.23 -21.26
N GLY A 138 2.12 0.07 -22.32
CA GLY A 138 2.63 0.07 -23.70
C GLY A 138 3.75 1.08 -23.91
N LEU A 139 3.55 2.32 -23.48
CA LEU A 139 4.56 3.39 -23.57
C LEU A 139 5.85 3.01 -22.82
N LEU A 140 5.74 2.52 -21.58
CA LEU A 140 6.88 2.03 -20.80
C LEU A 140 7.62 0.90 -21.52
N CYS A 141 6.90 -0.03 -22.14
CA CYS A 141 7.51 -1.14 -22.86
C CYS A 141 8.30 -0.70 -24.11
N THR A 142 8.01 0.49 -24.65
CA THR A 142 8.70 1.06 -25.81
C THR A 142 9.80 2.05 -25.46
N SER A 143 9.84 2.57 -24.22
CA SER A 143 10.82 3.56 -23.80
C SER A 143 12.13 2.90 -23.34
N GLU A 144 13.22 3.15 -24.07
CA GLU A 144 14.56 2.68 -23.69
C GLU A 144 15.03 3.30 -22.37
N SER A 145 14.72 4.57 -22.14
CA SER A 145 15.11 5.29 -20.92
C SER A 145 14.45 4.68 -19.67
N ALA A 146 13.18 4.25 -19.79
CA ALA A 146 12.40 3.68 -18.70
C ALA A 146 13.03 2.41 -18.12
N THR A 147 13.86 1.67 -18.88
CA THR A 147 14.62 0.51 -18.37
C THR A 147 15.49 0.84 -17.15
N ALA A 148 15.86 2.11 -16.96
CA ALA A 148 16.67 2.57 -15.84
C ALA A 148 15.86 2.82 -14.55
N LEU A 149 14.53 2.71 -14.60
CA LEU A 149 13.66 2.81 -13.42
C LEU A 149 13.83 1.59 -12.50
N SER A 150 13.67 1.81 -11.19
CA SER A 150 13.63 0.72 -10.22
C SER A 150 12.31 -0.04 -10.31
N GLY A 151 12.31 -1.33 -9.99
CA GLY A 151 11.09 -2.08 -9.67
C GLY A 151 10.40 -1.62 -8.38
N ARG A 152 11.03 -0.68 -7.66
CA ARG A 152 10.41 0.06 -6.56
C ARG A 152 9.58 1.24 -7.05
N PHE A 153 9.89 1.84 -8.20
CA PHE A 153 9.14 2.96 -8.77
C PHE A 153 7.66 2.56 -8.97
N LEU A 154 6.73 3.43 -8.62
CA LEU A 154 5.30 3.13 -8.59
C LEU A 154 4.52 4.23 -9.30
N PHE A 155 3.76 3.83 -10.32
CA PHE A 155 2.70 4.65 -10.91
C PHE A 155 1.39 4.35 -10.19
N VAL A 156 0.61 5.39 -9.87
CA VAL A 156 -0.72 5.26 -9.25
C VAL A 156 -1.75 5.96 -10.14
N LEU A 157 -2.79 5.25 -10.54
CA LEU A 157 -3.88 5.76 -11.36
C LEU A 157 -5.18 5.67 -10.57
N ASP A 158 -5.62 6.80 -10.04
CA ASP A 158 -6.83 6.92 -9.24
C ASP A 158 -8.00 7.40 -10.11
N ASP A 159 -9.16 6.75 -9.98
CA ASP A 159 -10.35 7.08 -10.78
C ASP A 159 -11.12 8.32 -10.29
N GLY A 160 -10.58 9.03 -9.30
CA GLY A 160 -11.17 10.21 -8.68
C GLY A 160 -11.82 9.92 -7.32
N ARG A 161 -11.90 8.65 -6.90
CA ARG A 161 -12.39 8.25 -5.57
C ARG A 161 -11.38 8.51 -4.46
N GLY A 162 -10.09 8.61 -4.80
CA GLY A 162 -8.99 8.76 -3.84
C GLY A 162 -8.61 7.47 -3.12
N ASP A 163 -9.11 6.30 -3.56
CA ASP A 163 -8.91 5.02 -2.88
C ASP A 163 -7.47 4.52 -2.97
N VAL A 164 -6.78 4.81 -4.06
CA VAL A 164 -5.37 4.45 -4.26
C VAL A 164 -4.44 5.65 -4.24
N ALA A 165 -4.95 6.88 -4.38
CA ALA A 165 -4.17 8.12 -4.35
C ALA A 165 -3.29 8.24 -3.09
N ALA A 166 -3.80 7.79 -1.94
CA ALA A 166 -3.08 7.83 -0.65
C ALA A 166 -1.94 6.80 -0.51
N LEU A 167 -1.77 5.88 -1.47
CA LEU A 167 -0.77 4.80 -1.40
C LEU A 167 0.65 5.23 -1.80
N GLY A 168 0.87 6.52 -2.11
CA GLY A 168 2.20 7.10 -2.29
C GLY A 168 2.91 6.67 -3.58
N GLY A 169 2.33 7.05 -4.73
CA GLY A 169 2.98 6.92 -6.04
C GLY A 169 4.19 7.84 -6.20
N ASP A 170 5.18 7.42 -6.99
CA ASP A 170 6.20 8.36 -7.48
C ASP A 170 5.62 9.29 -8.54
N VAL A 171 4.69 8.77 -9.32
CA VAL A 171 3.89 9.50 -10.30
C VAL A 171 2.45 9.04 -10.14
N SER A 172 1.54 9.98 -9.86
CA SER A 172 0.13 9.69 -9.67
C SER A 172 -0.71 10.46 -10.68
N LEU A 173 -1.69 9.78 -11.29
CA LEU A 173 -2.74 10.37 -12.11
C LEU A 173 -4.05 10.23 -11.36
N VAL A 174 -4.71 11.34 -11.03
CA VAL A 174 -6.04 11.34 -10.42
C VAL A 174 -7.03 11.86 -11.45
N ALA A 175 -7.97 11.02 -11.88
CA ALA A 175 -8.98 11.42 -12.85
C ALA A 175 -9.90 12.49 -12.24
N GLU A 176 -10.22 13.50 -13.04
CA GLU A 176 -11.21 14.50 -12.70
C GLU A 176 -12.45 14.28 -13.58
N PRO A 177 -13.66 14.37 -13.00
CA PRO A 177 -14.87 14.29 -13.79
C PRO A 177 -14.85 15.36 -14.88
N ALA A 178 -15.30 15.00 -16.08
CA ALA A 178 -15.52 15.99 -17.13
C ALA A 178 -16.52 17.03 -16.60
N GLY A 179 -16.10 18.29 -16.49
CA GLY A 179 -16.97 19.35 -16.00
C GLY A 179 -18.24 19.44 -16.86
N THR A 180 -19.37 19.75 -16.22
CA THR A 180 -20.68 20.03 -16.86
C THR A 180 -20.68 21.23 -17.82
N GLU A 181 -19.52 21.81 -18.13
CA GLU A 181 -19.34 23.03 -18.94
C GLU A 181 -18.69 22.77 -20.31
N ALA A 182 -18.62 21.52 -20.78
CA ALA A 182 -18.43 21.30 -22.21
C ALA A 182 -19.77 21.61 -22.94
N PRO A 183 -19.79 22.46 -23.99
CA PRO A 183 -21.01 22.70 -24.74
C PRO A 183 -21.54 21.38 -25.27
N ALA A 184 -22.79 21.04 -24.91
CA ALA A 184 -23.47 19.86 -25.41
C ALA A 184 -23.60 19.97 -26.93
N ASP A 185 -22.66 19.36 -27.67
CA ASP A 185 -22.80 19.18 -29.11
C ASP A 185 -24.03 18.29 -29.33
N HIS A 186 -25.07 18.87 -29.92
CA HIS A 186 -26.33 18.21 -30.19
C HIS A 186 -26.13 17.26 -31.38
N GLY A 187 -25.83 15.99 -31.10
CA GLY A 187 -25.68 14.97 -32.13
C GLY A 187 -25.83 13.54 -31.63
N ASP A 188 -27.03 13.01 -31.80
CA ASP A 188 -27.44 11.61 -31.76
C ASP A 188 -27.61 10.92 -30.38
N ARG A 189 -28.89 10.82 -29.97
CA ARG A 189 -29.35 9.91 -28.91
C ARG A 189 -29.70 8.56 -29.54
N SER A 190 -28.70 7.74 -29.82
CA SER A 190 -28.88 6.31 -30.05
C SER A 190 -28.49 5.55 -28.78
N GLY A 191 -29.50 4.96 -28.12
CA GLY A 191 -29.40 4.23 -26.86
C GLY A 191 -28.64 2.91 -27.00
N THR A 192 -27.32 3.00 -27.16
CA THR A 192 -26.40 1.87 -27.01
C THR A 192 -25.54 2.15 -25.78
N GLY A 193 -25.50 1.20 -24.84
CA GLY A 193 -24.66 1.28 -23.64
C GLY A 193 -23.19 1.36 -24.02
N GLN A 194 -22.70 2.58 -24.21
CA GLN A 194 -21.33 2.86 -24.60
C GLN A 194 -20.54 3.19 -23.33
N PRO A 195 -19.40 2.54 -23.07
CA PRO A 195 -18.62 2.78 -21.86
C PRO A 195 -18.23 4.26 -21.77
N ALA A 196 -18.19 4.80 -20.55
CA ALA A 196 -17.77 6.16 -20.27
C ALA A 196 -16.49 6.48 -21.07
N ARG A 197 -16.56 7.47 -21.97
CA ARG A 197 -15.40 7.85 -22.80
C ARG A 197 -14.24 8.28 -21.88
N PRO A 198 -12.99 7.88 -22.17
CA PRO A 198 -11.83 8.44 -21.51
C PRO A 198 -11.67 9.90 -21.97
N GLY A 199 -12.30 10.85 -21.27
CA GLY A 199 -12.44 12.21 -21.80
C GLY A 199 -12.56 13.33 -20.77
N GLY A 200 -12.16 13.09 -19.52
CA GLY A 200 -11.95 14.14 -18.52
C GLY A 200 -10.55 14.74 -18.57
N SER A 201 -10.18 15.49 -17.53
CA SER A 201 -8.78 15.83 -17.23
C SER A 201 -8.21 14.86 -16.18
N ALA A 202 -6.90 14.90 -16.02
CA ALA A 202 -6.19 14.24 -14.93
C ALA A 202 -5.33 15.23 -14.17
N LEU A 203 -5.28 15.12 -12.85
CA LEU A 203 -4.25 15.72 -12.03
C LEU A 203 -3.04 14.79 -11.96
N LEU A 204 -1.94 15.19 -12.59
CA LEU A 204 -0.64 14.57 -12.45
C LEU A 204 0.06 15.13 -11.21
N ARG A 205 0.41 14.24 -10.28
CA ARG A 205 1.21 14.52 -9.08
C ARG A 205 2.53 13.75 -9.15
N VAL A 206 3.57 14.30 -8.53
CA VAL A 206 4.93 13.76 -8.58
C VAL A 206 5.51 13.74 -7.18
N GLY A 207 5.75 12.53 -6.66
CA GLY A 207 6.13 12.32 -5.26
C GLY A 207 5.23 13.09 -4.30
N ASP A 208 5.86 13.81 -3.37
CA ASP A 208 5.20 14.60 -2.33
C ASP A 208 5.13 16.10 -2.68
N ASP A 209 5.31 16.48 -3.96
CA ASP A 209 5.19 17.88 -4.37
C ASP A 209 3.75 18.39 -4.16
N PRO A 210 3.56 19.53 -3.47
CA PRO A 210 2.22 20.05 -3.16
C PRO A 210 1.49 20.63 -4.38
N ALA A 211 2.19 20.86 -5.49
CA ALA A 211 1.58 21.28 -6.74
C ALA A 211 1.28 20.07 -7.64
N ALA A 212 0.24 20.21 -8.45
CA ALA A 212 -0.15 19.23 -9.46
C ALA A 212 -0.21 19.87 -10.85
N LEU A 213 -0.23 19.05 -11.89
CA LEU A 213 -0.49 19.49 -13.25
C LEU A 213 -1.84 18.95 -13.70
N ARG A 214 -2.74 19.82 -14.16
CA ARG A 214 -3.94 19.39 -14.87
C ARG A 214 -3.59 19.16 -16.33
N ILE A 215 -3.93 17.97 -16.82
CA ILE A 215 -3.58 17.46 -18.15
C ILE A 215 -4.84 16.90 -18.80
N ALA A 216 -4.96 17.02 -20.12
CA ALA A 216 -6.05 16.37 -20.86
C ALA A 216 -5.96 14.84 -20.68
N GLY A 217 -7.08 14.16 -20.48
CA GLY A 217 -7.13 12.71 -20.28
C GLY A 217 -6.37 11.89 -21.33
N PRO A 218 -6.51 12.19 -22.64
CA PRO A 218 -5.75 11.49 -23.69
C PRO A 218 -4.22 11.66 -23.60
N ASP A 219 -3.73 12.71 -22.95
CA ASP A 219 -2.29 12.95 -22.78
C ASP A 219 -1.76 12.46 -21.43
N ALA A 220 -2.63 12.01 -20.52
CA ALA A 220 -2.25 11.61 -19.17
C ALA A 220 -1.21 10.47 -19.13
N PRO A 221 -1.33 9.38 -19.93
CA PRO A 221 -0.31 8.32 -19.96
C PRO A 221 1.06 8.82 -20.44
N ARG A 222 1.08 9.64 -21.51
CA ARG A 222 2.31 10.25 -22.04
C ARG A 222 2.95 11.18 -21.01
N ALA A 223 2.13 11.92 -20.27
CA ALA A 223 2.62 12.81 -19.24
C ALA A 223 3.21 12.06 -18.04
N ALA A 224 2.62 10.94 -17.63
CA ALA A 224 3.16 10.09 -16.60
C ALA A 224 4.53 9.50 -16.98
N LEU A 225 4.69 9.03 -18.23
CA LEU A 225 6.00 8.60 -18.74
C LEU A 225 7.01 9.77 -18.70
N THR A 226 6.62 10.94 -19.18
CA THR A 226 7.50 12.13 -19.18
C THR A 226 7.95 12.51 -17.76
N ALA A 227 7.07 12.40 -16.77
CA ALA A 227 7.41 12.63 -15.37
C ALA A 227 8.42 11.59 -14.85
N ALA A 228 8.28 10.31 -15.23
CA ALA A 228 9.23 9.28 -14.86
C ALA A 228 10.61 9.48 -15.51
N GLU A 229 10.66 9.93 -16.77
CA GLU A 229 11.90 10.28 -17.45
C GLU A 229 12.56 11.53 -16.85
N ALA A 230 11.74 12.50 -16.40
CA ALA A 230 12.22 13.64 -15.62
C ALA A 230 12.86 13.21 -14.30
N PHE A 231 12.25 12.24 -13.62
CA PHE A 231 12.83 11.62 -12.42
C PHE A 231 14.19 10.98 -12.73
N LEU A 232 14.30 10.21 -13.83
CA LEU A 232 15.58 9.58 -14.19
C LEU A 232 16.70 10.60 -14.39
N SER A 233 16.42 11.72 -15.05
CA SER A 233 17.40 12.80 -15.18
C SER A 233 17.79 13.41 -13.82
N ALA A 234 16.84 13.60 -12.91
CA ALA A 234 17.13 14.11 -11.57
C ALA A 234 17.88 13.10 -10.69
N ALA A 235 17.61 11.81 -10.89
CA ALA A 235 18.21 10.71 -10.15
C ALA A 235 19.64 10.39 -10.61
N GLU A 236 20.06 10.82 -11.80
CA GLU A 236 21.41 10.56 -12.34
C GLU A 236 22.52 11.03 -11.38
N ALA A 237 22.34 12.20 -10.76
CA ALA A 237 23.30 12.77 -9.82
C ALA A 237 23.25 12.14 -8.41
N SER A 238 22.11 11.56 -8.01
CA SER A 238 21.89 11.10 -6.63
C SER A 238 21.83 9.58 -6.45
N GLY A 239 21.60 8.83 -7.52
CA GLY A 239 21.37 7.38 -7.45
C GLY A 239 20.01 6.97 -6.87
N ALA A 240 19.12 7.92 -6.60
CA ALA A 240 17.79 7.68 -6.05
C ALA A 240 16.97 6.68 -6.88
N TRP A 241 16.17 5.85 -6.21
CA TRP A 241 15.32 4.85 -6.86
C TRP A 241 13.82 5.22 -6.83
N ARG A 242 13.46 6.20 -6.01
CA ARG A 242 12.11 6.75 -5.81
C ARG A 242 12.20 8.27 -5.78
N VAL A 243 11.13 8.98 -6.12
CA VAL A 243 11.11 10.46 -6.13
C VAL A 243 11.39 11.02 -4.73
N ARG A 244 10.79 10.45 -3.69
CA ARG A 244 11.02 10.82 -2.29
C ARG A 244 12.44 10.58 -1.76
N GLU A 245 13.25 9.80 -2.47
CA GLU A 245 14.66 9.56 -2.13
C GLU A 245 15.59 10.64 -2.70
N LEU A 246 15.07 11.58 -3.50
CA LEU A 246 15.88 12.67 -4.06
C LEU A 246 16.36 13.63 -2.95
N PRO A 247 17.64 14.07 -3.00
CA PRO A 247 18.18 15.04 -2.04
C PRO A 247 17.41 16.37 -2.06
N ALA A 248 17.47 17.09 -0.92
CA ALA A 248 16.95 18.45 -0.83
C ALA A 248 17.56 19.35 -1.93
N GLY A 249 16.73 20.17 -2.58
CA GLY A 249 17.13 21.01 -3.71
C GLY A 249 17.23 20.28 -5.06
N HIS A 250 17.07 18.95 -5.09
CA HIS A 250 17.02 18.12 -6.31
C HIS A 250 15.66 17.42 -6.48
N GLY A 251 14.66 17.81 -5.68
CA GLY A 251 13.31 17.28 -5.77
C GLY A 251 12.71 17.50 -7.15
N LEU A 252 12.14 16.45 -7.74
CA LEU A 252 11.39 16.57 -8.97
C LEU A 252 10.08 17.30 -8.66
N THR A 253 9.93 18.51 -9.20
CA THR A 253 8.73 19.34 -8.96
C THR A 253 7.73 19.25 -10.12
N ALA A 254 6.46 19.50 -9.83
CA ALA A 254 5.43 19.60 -10.87
C ALA A 254 5.79 20.66 -11.93
N ARG A 255 6.44 21.76 -11.52
CA ARG A 255 6.90 22.81 -12.45
C ARG A 255 7.99 22.32 -13.40
N ALA A 256 8.97 21.58 -12.91
CA ALA A 256 10.03 21.00 -13.75
C ALA A 256 9.46 20.00 -14.76
N VAL A 257 8.46 19.21 -14.36
CA VAL A 257 7.74 18.32 -15.27
C VAL A 257 6.94 19.11 -16.31
N ALA A 258 6.27 20.20 -15.93
CA ALA A 258 5.52 21.05 -16.86
C ALA A 258 6.40 21.63 -17.98
N GLU A 259 7.63 22.03 -17.67
CA GLU A 259 8.58 22.53 -18.68
C GLU A 259 8.93 21.44 -19.71
N ARG A 260 9.13 20.19 -19.27
CA ARG A 260 9.37 19.05 -20.16
C ARG A 260 8.14 18.70 -21.00
N LEU A 261 6.96 18.72 -20.39
CA LEU A 261 5.70 18.45 -21.10
C LEU A 261 5.45 19.46 -22.22
N ARG A 262 5.65 20.75 -21.96
CA ARG A 262 5.55 21.79 -23.00
C ARG A 262 6.57 21.58 -24.12
N GLY A 263 7.80 21.20 -23.78
CA GLY A 263 8.83 20.82 -24.77
C GLY A 263 8.43 19.62 -25.64
N ALA A 264 7.60 18.71 -25.10
CA ALA A 264 7.05 17.56 -25.79
C ALA A 264 5.69 17.83 -26.48
N GLY A 265 5.20 19.08 -26.47
CA GLY A 265 3.92 19.46 -27.08
C GLY A 265 2.69 19.02 -26.30
N VAL A 266 2.82 18.71 -25.00
CA VAL A 266 1.70 18.38 -24.11
C VAL A 266 1.30 19.61 -23.31
N GLU A 267 0.07 20.07 -23.53
CA GLU A 267 -0.52 21.19 -22.79
C GLU A 267 -0.81 20.80 -21.33
N CYS A 268 -0.46 21.67 -20.39
CA CYS A 268 -0.69 21.44 -18.97
C CYS A 268 -0.86 22.75 -18.19
N VAL A 269 -1.72 22.71 -17.17
CA VAL A 269 -1.98 23.84 -16.27
C VAL A 269 -1.49 23.50 -14.87
N LEU A 270 -0.63 24.35 -14.30
CA LEU A 270 -0.17 24.19 -12.92
C LEU A 270 -1.29 24.52 -11.94
N VAL A 271 -1.54 23.62 -11.00
CA VAL A 271 -2.53 23.76 -9.93
C VAL A 271 -1.78 23.84 -8.61
N ALA A 272 -1.77 25.02 -7.99
CA ALA A 272 -1.15 25.25 -6.70
C ALA A 272 -2.09 24.82 -5.57
N GLY A 273 -1.58 24.10 -4.56
CA GLY A 273 -2.37 23.72 -3.39
C GLY A 273 -3.51 22.76 -3.72
N ALA A 274 -3.29 21.81 -4.63
CA ALA A 274 -4.23 20.73 -4.85
C ALA A 274 -4.25 19.90 -3.55
N THR A 275 -5.19 20.23 -2.67
CA THR A 275 -5.40 19.55 -1.39
C THR A 275 -5.25 18.06 -1.62
N ASP A 276 -4.44 17.45 -0.77
CA ASP A 276 -4.41 16.01 -0.67
C ASP A 276 -5.85 15.52 -0.60
N VAL A 277 -6.25 14.60 -1.48
CA VAL A 277 -7.47 13.79 -1.27
C VAL A 277 -7.25 12.83 -0.07
N VAL A 278 -6.14 13.00 0.66
CA VAL A 278 -5.85 12.38 1.94
C VAL A 278 -6.79 12.97 2.99
N GLY A 279 -7.85 12.22 3.28
CA GLY A 279 -8.57 12.33 4.54
C GLY A 279 -10.06 12.65 4.43
N ALA A 280 -10.85 11.76 3.82
CA ALA A 280 -12.28 11.66 4.14
C ALA A 280 -12.65 10.41 4.96
N ALA A 281 -11.70 9.49 5.22
CA ALA A 281 -11.96 8.30 6.02
C ALA A 281 -11.31 8.29 7.42
N ASP A 282 -10.22 9.04 7.66
CA ASP A 282 -9.46 8.92 8.92
C ASP A 282 -9.15 10.25 9.65
N VAL A 283 -9.87 11.34 9.36
CA VAL A 283 -9.73 12.61 10.11
C VAL A 283 -10.96 13.00 10.93
N ALA A 284 -12.02 12.19 10.92
CA ALA A 284 -13.23 12.44 11.71
C ALA A 284 -13.12 12.07 13.20
N ALA A 285 -11.91 11.79 13.72
CA ALA A 285 -11.72 11.39 15.12
C ALA A 285 -10.68 12.22 15.91
N ALA A 286 -10.14 13.33 15.37
CA ALA A 286 -9.06 14.05 16.07
C ALA A 286 -9.10 15.59 16.03
N ALA A 287 -10.24 16.22 15.73
CA ALA A 287 -10.35 17.68 15.70
C ALA A 287 -11.62 18.21 16.38
N GLN A 288 -11.76 17.99 17.69
CA GLN A 288 -12.73 18.74 18.50
C GLN A 288 -12.38 18.77 19.99
N VAL A 289 -11.23 19.36 20.32
CA VAL A 289 -10.97 19.88 21.68
C VAL A 289 -10.14 21.16 21.57
N ALA A 290 -10.83 22.30 21.44
CA ALA A 290 -10.42 23.68 21.76
C ALA A 290 -11.28 24.62 20.89
N GLY A 291 -12.08 25.56 21.36
CA GLY A 291 -12.42 26.05 22.69
C GLY A 291 -13.26 27.31 22.48
N ALA A 292 -14.19 27.59 23.39
CA ALA A 292 -14.78 28.91 23.64
C ALA A 292 -15.41 28.81 25.04
N GLY A 293 -15.11 29.66 26.01
CA GLY A 293 -15.00 31.11 25.94
C GLY A 293 -16.04 31.67 26.91
N THR A 294 -15.58 32.50 27.84
CA THR A 294 -16.19 32.95 29.10
C THR A 294 -17.54 33.69 28.97
N GLU A 295 -18.25 33.72 30.10
CA GLU A 295 -19.63 34.13 30.41
C GLU A 295 -20.08 35.57 30.07
N ALA A 296 -21.39 35.72 29.78
CA ALA A 296 -22.41 36.48 30.58
C ALA A 296 -23.41 37.37 29.77
N ALA A 297 -24.61 36.83 29.50
CA ALA A 297 -26.00 37.29 29.80
C ALA A 297 -26.49 38.76 29.61
N PRO A 298 -27.83 39.05 29.60
CA PRO A 298 -29.03 38.23 29.29
C PRO A 298 -30.12 38.95 28.40
N SER A 299 -31.16 38.22 27.96
CA SER A 299 -32.61 38.54 28.17
C SER A 299 -33.59 37.94 27.12
N THR A 300 -34.48 37.06 27.61
CA THR A 300 -35.90 36.78 27.20
C THR A 300 -36.18 36.39 25.72
N LYS A 301 -36.78 35.25 25.35
CA LYS A 301 -38.07 34.66 25.78
C LYS A 301 -38.19 33.24 25.17
N ALA A 302 -38.77 32.29 25.90
CA ALA A 302 -39.09 30.93 25.42
C ALA A 302 -40.27 30.92 24.41
N VAL A 303 -40.32 29.95 23.48
CA VAL A 303 -41.23 28.77 23.49
C VAL A 303 -41.01 27.92 22.21
N ALA A 304 -41.04 26.59 22.38
CA ALA A 304 -41.27 25.48 21.43
C ALA A 304 -40.02 24.68 20.95
N GLU A 305 -39.93 23.45 21.47
CA GLU A 305 -39.02 22.36 21.10
C GLU A 305 -39.18 21.91 19.65
N ALA A 306 -38.05 21.71 18.96
CA ALA A 306 -37.91 20.87 17.78
C ALA A 306 -36.61 20.05 17.93
N PRO A 307 -36.58 18.77 17.51
CA PRO A 307 -35.51 17.84 17.85
C PRO A 307 -34.22 18.18 17.10
N ALA A 308 -33.09 17.99 17.79
CA ALA A 308 -31.75 18.22 17.28
C ALA A 308 -31.50 17.41 16.00
N ALA A 309 -31.42 18.11 14.87
CA ALA A 309 -30.86 17.58 13.65
C ALA A 309 -29.35 17.50 13.83
N ASN A 310 -28.87 16.28 14.03
CA ASN A 310 -27.48 15.88 13.89
C ASN A 310 -27.01 16.30 12.48
N GLU A 311 -25.97 17.12 12.38
CA GLU A 311 -25.32 17.45 11.10
C GLU A 311 -24.73 16.16 10.52
N ALA A 312 -25.52 15.53 9.65
CA ALA A 312 -25.14 14.36 8.90
C ALA A 312 -23.93 14.72 8.03
N SER A 313 -22.78 14.13 8.35
CA SER A 313 -21.68 13.96 7.40
C SER A 313 -22.26 13.39 6.10
N THR A 314 -22.03 14.08 4.99
CA THR A 314 -22.55 13.66 3.68
C THR A 314 -21.98 12.28 3.36
N PRO A 315 -22.80 11.26 3.07
CA PRO A 315 -22.31 9.92 2.77
C PRO A 315 -21.35 9.97 1.57
N THR A 316 -20.16 9.40 1.70
CA THR A 316 -19.30 9.12 0.53
C THR A 316 -20.12 8.28 -0.45
N PRO A 317 -20.36 8.72 -1.69
CA PRO A 317 -21.33 8.05 -2.56
C PRO A 317 -20.81 6.73 -3.15
N TYR A 318 -19.54 6.38 -2.93
CA TYR A 318 -18.84 5.25 -3.56
C TYR A 318 -18.77 4.02 -2.66
N ALA A 319 -18.75 2.82 -3.24
CA ALA A 319 -18.40 1.61 -2.50
C ALA A 319 -16.97 1.71 -1.95
N ASP A 320 -16.76 1.24 -0.71
CA ASP A 320 -15.42 1.04 -0.13
C ASP A 320 -14.69 -0.03 -0.96
N SER A 321 -13.68 0.38 -1.72
CA SER A 321 -12.96 -0.51 -2.62
C SER A 321 -12.05 -1.52 -1.91
N SER A 322 -11.84 -1.36 -0.61
CA SER A 322 -11.18 -2.34 0.23
C SER A 322 -12.12 -3.43 0.75
N ALA A 323 -13.43 -3.15 0.81
CA ALA A 323 -14.41 -4.08 1.34
C ALA A 323 -14.72 -5.23 0.34
N PRO A 324 -14.82 -6.48 0.81
CA PRO A 324 -15.36 -7.57 0.03
C PRO A 324 -16.89 -7.48 -0.09
N GLY A 325 -17.45 -8.17 -1.07
CA GLY A 325 -18.88 -8.26 -1.31
C GLY A 325 -19.25 -8.09 -2.78
N ILE A 326 -20.53 -7.82 -3.02
CA ILE A 326 -21.07 -7.54 -4.34
C ILE A 326 -20.97 -6.03 -4.59
N ILE A 327 -20.39 -5.67 -5.73
CA ILE A 327 -20.33 -4.30 -6.23
C ILE A 327 -21.38 -4.14 -7.32
N GLU A 328 -22.25 -3.15 -7.15
CA GLU A 328 -23.34 -2.85 -8.09
C GLU A 328 -22.88 -1.82 -9.14
N GLY A 329 -22.88 -2.22 -10.40
CA GLY A 329 -22.58 -1.35 -11.54
C GLY A 329 -23.79 -0.55 -12.03
N GLY A 330 -23.53 0.42 -12.91
CA GLY A 330 -24.56 1.33 -13.44
C GLY A 330 -25.59 0.65 -14.35
N ASP A 331 -25.19 -0.40 -15.06
CA ASP A 331 -26.01 -1.07 -16.09
C ASP A 331 -26.68 -2.36 -15.58
N GLY A 332 -26.79 -2.55 -14.26
CA GLY A 332 -27.27 -3.79 -13.65
C GLY A 332 -26.26 -4.95 -13.69
N ALA A 333 -25.07 -4.72 -14.24
CA ALA A 333 -23.93 -5.61 -14.10
C ALA A 333 -23.40 -5.57 -12.66
N HIS A 334 -22.92 -6.70 -12.16
CA HIS A 334 -22.34 -6.83 -10.83
C HIS A 334 -20.88 -7.26 -10.94
N ALA A 335 -20.08 -6.88 -9.94
CA ALA A 335 -18.76 -7.45 -9.73
C ALA A 335 -18.69 -8.08 -8.34
N LEU A 336 -17.84 -9.10 -8.20
CA LEU A 336 -17.50 -9.67 -6.90
C LEU A 336 -16.15 -9.11 -6.45
N SER A 337 -16.07 -8.60 -5.23
CA SER A 337 -14.82 -8.30 -4.52
C SER A 337 -14.64 -9.33 -3.42
N VAL A 338 -13.53 -10.07 -3.42
CA VAL A 338 -13.23 -11.06 -2.37
C VAL A 338 -11.79 -10.92 -1.91
N LEU A 339 -11.55 -11.12 -0.61
CA LEU A 339 -10.20 -11.02 -0.05
C LEU A 339 -9.59 -12.40 0.22
N ALA A 340 -8.28 -12.49 0.06
CA ALA A 340 -7.50 -13.66 0.45
C ALA A 340 -7.04 -13.51 1.91
N PRO A 341 -7.32 -14.49 2.80
CA PRO A 341 -6.75 -14.51 4.14
C PRO A 341 -5.23 -14.33 4.10
N LEU A 342 -4.73 -13.29 4.77
CA LEU A 342 -3.31 -12.91 4.79
C LEU A 342 -2.67 -12.70 3.40
N GLY A 343 -3.50 -12.48 2.37
CA GLY A 343 -3.07 -12.34 0.99
C GLY A 343 -2.48 -13.59 0.37
N ARG A 344 -2.83 -14.79 0.84
CA ARG A 344 -2.31 -16.05 0.28
C ARG A 344 -3.45 -16.96 -0.16
N LEU A 345 -3.43 -17.35 -1.43
CA LEU A 345 -4.42 -18.23 -2.04
C LEU A 345 -3.76 -19.56 -2.40
N SER A 346 -4.41 -20.66 -2.07
CA SER A 346 -4.05 -21.96 -2.64
C SER A 346 -4.35 -21.98 -4.14
N VAL A 347 -3.65 -22.84 -4.89
CA VAL A 347 -3.96 -23.07 -6.32
C VAL A 347 -5.42 -23.47 -6.52
N ALA A 348 -6.03 -24.22 -5.59
CA ALA A 348 -7.43 -24.61 -5.67
C ALA A 348 -8.38 -23.38 -5.57
N GLN A 349 -8.16 -22.49 -4.60
CA GLN A 349 -8.94 -21.25 -4.47
C GLN A 349 -8.73 -20.33 -5.69
N TRP A 350 -7.49 -20.25 -6.18
CA TRP A 350 -7.17 -19.46 -7.37
C TRP A 350 -7.88 -20.02 -8.61
N ARG A 351 -7.82 -21.34 -8.86
CA ARG A 351 -8.53 -21.98 -9.98
C ARG A 351 -10.04 -21.82 -9.87
N LEU A 352 -10.62 -21.82 -8.67
CA LEU A 352 -12.03 -21.51 -8.46
C LEU A 352 -12.38 -20.09 -8.91
N LEU A 353 -11.59 -19.09 -8.49
CA LEU A 353 -11.78 -17.70 -8.93
C LEU A 353 -11.69 -17.56 -10.46
N VAL A 354 -10.74 -18.25 -11.07
CA VAL A 354 -10.58 -18.28 -12.53
C VAL A 354 -11.79 -18.91 -13.22
N ALA A 355 -12.31 -20.02 -12.68
CA ALA A 355 -13.51 -20.67 -13.21
C ALA A 355 -14.74 -19.76 -13.11
N VAL A 356 -14.90 -19.02 -12.01
CA VAL A 356 -15.98 -18.03 -11.86
C VAL A 356 -15.85 -16.93 -12.91
N ALA A 357 -14.66 -16.36 -13.09
CA ALA A 357 -14.40 -15.32 -14.08
C ALA A 357 -14.66 -15.80 -15.52
N ALA A 358 -14.35 -17.07 -15.83
CA ALA A 358 -14.53 -17.65 -17.15
C ALA A 358 -15.98 -18.03 -17.46
N ALA A 359 -16.72 -18.52 -16.46
CA ALA A 359 -18.07 -19.05 -16.66
C ALA A 359 -19.16 -17.97 -16.56
N ASP A 360 -19.03 -17.07 -15.58
CA ASP A 360 -20.10 -16.14 -15.20
C ASP A 360 -19.69 -14.66 -15.25
N GLY A 361 -18.40 -14.36 -15.49
CA GLY A 361 -17.87 -13.00 -15.58
C GLY A 361 -17.34 -12.64 -16.97
N ASP A 362 -16.65 -11.50 -17.05
CA ASP A 362 -16.09 -10.97 -18.32
C ASP A 362 -14.77 -11.65 -18.76
N GLY A 363 -14.41 -12.80 -18.18
CA GLY A 363 -13.14 -13.49 -18.48
C GLY A 363 -11.89 -12.78 -17.95
N VAL A 364 -12.05 -11.89 -16.96
CA VAL A 364 -10.96 -11.13 -16.34
C VAL A 364 -11.01 -11.18 -14.82
N LEU A 365 -9.85 -11.05 -14.19
CA LEU A 365 -9.67 -10.88 -12.75
C LEU A 365 -8.84 -9.62 -12.49
N ARG A 366 -9.14 -8.88 -11.43
CA ARG A 366 -8.37 -7.69 -11.03
C ARG A 366 -7.84 -7.85 -9.62
N LEU A 367 -6.52 -7.88 -9.47
CA LEU A 367 -5.87 -7.93 -8.16
C LEU A 367 -5.86 -6.54 -7.52
N THR A 368 -6.20 -6.48 -6.24
CA THR A 368 -6.31 -5.23 -5.49
C THR A 368 -5.09 -5.00 -4.59
N PRO A 369 -4.77 -3.75 -4.22
CA PRO A 369 -3.73 -3.46 -3.22
C PRO A 369 -4.13 -3.92 -1.81
N TRP A 370 -5.39 -4.30 -1.59
CA TRP A 370 -5.91 -4.78 -0.31
C TRP A 370 -5.91 -6.31 -0.20
N ARG A 371 -5.09 -6.99 -1.03
CA ARG A 371 -4.98 -8.46 -1.06
C ARG A 371 -6.31 -9.14 -1.44
N GLY A 372 -7.05 -8.48 -2.33
CA GLY A 372 -8.29 -8.97 -2.89
C GLY A 372 -8.22 -9.24 -4.38
N ILE A 373 -9.29 -9.82 -4.88
CA ILE A 373 -9.53 -10.06 -6.30
C ILE A 373 -10.95 -9.59 -6.62
N VAL A 374 -11.07 -8.80 -7.68
CA VAL A 374 -12.34 -8.38 -8.26
C VAL A 374 -12.62 -9.18 -9.53
N ILE A 375 -13.84 -9.72 -9.64
CA ILE A 375 -14.35 -10.42 -10.83
C ILE A 375 -15.55 -9.61 -11.36
N PRO A 376 -15.44 -8.92 -12.50
CA PRO A 376 -16.54 -8.17 -13.10
C PRO A 376 -17.41 -9.02 -14.03
N GLY A 377 -18.58 -8.48 -14.38
CA GLY A 377 -19.41 -9.00 -15.46
C GLY A 377 -20.50 -9.99 -15.05
N LEU A 378 -20.77 -10.12 -13.75
CA LEU A 378 -21.75 -11.09 -13.26
C LEU A 378 -23.17 -10.55 -13.31
N SER A 379 -24.13 -11.44 -13.55
CA SER A 379 -25.54 -11.19 -13.22
C SER A 379 -25.74 -11.16 -11.70
N ALA A 380 -26.83 -10.53 -11.24
CA ALA A 380 -27.14 -10.47 -9.80
C ALA A 380 -27.24 -11.86 -9.16
N ASP A 381 -27.95 -12.79 -9.81
CA ASP A 381 -28.14 -14.16 -9.31
C ASP A 381 -26.82 -14.95 -9.27
N ALA A 382 -26.00 -14.82 -10.33
CA ALA A 382 -24.69 -15.46 -10.39
C ALA A 382 -23.77 -14.87 -9.32
N ALA A 383 -23.74 -13.55 -9.15
CA ALA A 383 -22.96 -12.89 -8.12
C ALA A 383 -23.29 -13.42 -6.72
N ALA A 384 -24.58 -13.46 -6.36
CA ALA A 384 -25.01 -13.98 -5.06
C ALA A 384 -24.67 -15.47 -4.86
N ALA A 385 -24.82 -16.30 -5.91
CA ALA A 385 -24.50 -17.72 -5.83
C ALA A 385 -22.99 -17.97 -5.69
N ARG A 386 -22.17 -17.31 -6.52
CA ARG A 386 -20.72 -17.44 -6.52
C ARG A 386 -20.07 -16.86 -5.29
N LEU A 387 -20.62 -15.77 -4.72
CA LEU A 387 -20.13 -15.25 -3.44
C LEU A 387 -20.23 -16.30 -2.33
N ARG A 388 -21.35 -17.04 -2.24
CA ARG A 388 -21.50 -18.13 -1.26
C ARG A 388 -20.53 -19.28 -1.49
N GLU A 389 -20.28 -19.64 -2.75
CA GLU A 389 -19.30 -20.67 -3.10
C GLU A 389 -17.87 -20.27 -2.74
N LEU A 390 -17.49 -19.02 -3.03
CA LEU A 390 -16.19 -18.46 -2.67
C LEU A 390 -16.00 -18.37 -1.14
N ALA A 391 -17.06 -18.01 -0.41
CA ALA A 391 -17.07 -18.05 1.05
C ALA A 391 -16.83 -19.47 1.58
N ALA A 392 -17.52 -20.47 1.00
CA ALA A 392 -17.33 -21.89 1.36
C ALA A 392 -15.91 -22.40 1.05
N ALA A 393 -15.23 -21.82 0.06
CA ALA A 393 -13.82 -22.09 -0.25
C ALA A 393 -12.83 -21.33 0.66
N GLY A 394 -13.32 -20.58 1.66
CA GLY A 394 -12.50 -19.89 2.65
C GLY A 394 -11.99 -18.51 2.21
N LEU A 395 -12.55 -17.93 1.14
CA LEU A 395 -12.32 -16.51 0.83
C LEU A 395 -13.17 -15.62 1.73
N ILE A 396 -12.71 -14.39 1.92
CA ILE A 396 -13.40 -13.40 2.74
C ILE A 396 -14.35 -12.64 1.84
N THR A 397 -15.64 -12.74 2.12
CA THR A 397 -16.73 -12.20 1.29
C THR A 397 -17.57 -11.13 1.99
N GLU A 398 -17.45 -11.01 3.31
CA GLU A 398 -18.24 -10.09 4.13
C GLU A 398 -17.37 -8.98 4.73
N PRO A 399 -17.80 -7.69 4.68
CA PRO A 399 -17.04 -6.56 5.20
C PRO A 399 -16.75 -6.60 6.70
N ASP A 400 -17.59 -7.26 7.48
CA ASP A 400 -17.50 -7.39 8.93
C ASP A 400 -16.61 -8.56 9.38
N SER A 401 -16.08 -9.33 8.43
CA SER A 401 -15.17 -10.43 8.72
C SER A 401 -13.95 -9.94 9.52
N PRO A 402 -13.56 -10.62 10.61
CA PRO A 402 -12.38 -10.23 11.37
C PRO A 402 -11.13 -10.21 10.49
N TRP A 403 -11.05 -11.10 9.50
CA TRP A 403 -9.94 -11.20 8.57
C TRP A 403 -9.72 -9.97 7.69
N HIS A 404 -10.75 -9.16 7.45
CA HIS A 404 -10.65 -7.95 6.64
C HIS A 404 -9.56 -7.00 7.18
N ARG A 405 -9.39 -6.96 8.51
CA ARG A 405 -8.43 -6.07 9.19
C ARG A 405 -7.12 -6.74 9.58
N ILE A 406 -6.94 -8.03 9.29
CA ILE A 406 -5.75 -8.78 9.70
C ILE A 406 -4.76 -8.87 8.54
N GLY A 407 -3.52 -8.44 8.79
CA GLY A 407 -2.38 -8.67 7.92
C GLY A 407 -1.26 -9.39 8.65
N ALA A 408 -0.36 -9.98 7.89
CA ALA A 408 0.88 -10.55 8.40
C ALA A 408 1.97 -10.45 7.34
N CYS A 409 3.23 -10.31 7.78
CA CYS A 409 4.36 -10.50 6.88
C CYS A 409 4.49 -11.99 6.49
N THR A 410 5.45 -12.33 5.61
CA THR A 410 5.66 -13.72 5.17
C THR A 410 5.89 -14.69 6.33
N GLY A 411 6.57 -14.25 7.40
CA GLY A 411 6.86 -15.11 8.54
C GLY A 411 7.82 -16.26 8.22
N ARG A 412 8.00 -17.18 9.17
CA ARG A 412 8.53 -18.52 8.87
C ARG A 412 7.45 -19.34 8.14
N PRO A 413 7.82 -20.34 7.33
CA PRO A 413 9.19 -20.70 6.96
C PRO A 413 9.82 -19.78 5.90
N GLY A 414 9.05 -18.89 5.25
CA GLY A 414 9.54 -18.15 4.07
C GLY A 414 10.53 -17.01 4.32
N CYS A 415 10.70 -16.57 5.56
CA CYS A 415 11.63 -15.51 5.95
C CYS A 415 12.54 -15.97 7.09
N ALA A 416 13.84 -16.11 6.82
CA ALA A 416 14.86 -16.49 7.81
C ALA A 416 15.04 -15.47 8.94
N LYS A 417 14.53 -14.24 8.77
CA LYS A 417 14.58 -13.18 9.80
C LYS A 417 13.40 -13.23 10.75
N SER A 418 12.36 -13.97 10.41
CA SER A 418 11.18 -14.10 11.25
C SER A 418 11.47 -15.04 12.42
N LEU A 419 11.04 -14.66 13.62
CA LEU A 419 11.22 -15.48 14.82
C LEU A 419 10.22 -16.65 14.86
N THR A 420 9.00 -16.42 14.36
CA THR A 420 7.90 -17.39 14.37
C THR A 420 7.18 -17.48 13.02
N ASP A 421 6.28 -18.44 12.88
CA ASP A 421 5.30 -18.52 11.79
C ASP A 421 4.10 -17.62 12.10
N VAL A 422 4.29 -16.32 11.88
CA VAL A 422 3.27 -15.30 12.19
C VAL A 422 1.96 -15.49 11.43
N ARG A 423 1.96 -16.22 10.32
CA ARG A 423 0.73 -16.48 9.55
C ARG A 423 -0.08 -17.58 10.21
N ALA A 424 0.57 -18.66 10.65
CA ALA A 424 -0.07 -19.69 11.46
C ALA A 424 -0.58 -19.11 12.78
N ASP A 425 0.23 -18.29 13.46
CA ASP A 425 -0.14 -17.67 14.74
C ASP A 425 -1.33 -16.70 14.59
N ALA A 426 -1.33 -15.84 13.55
CA ALA A 426 -2.45 -14.95 13.25
C ALA A 426 -3.74 -15.75 12.93
N THR A 427 -3.61 -16.86 12.19
CA THR A 427 -4.74 -17.74 11.88
C THR A 427 -5.33 -18.33 13.15
N ALA A 428 -4.50 -18.90 14.03
CA ALA A 428 -4.94 -19.45 15.30
C ALA A 428 -5.64 -18.40 16.18
N ALA A 429 -5.10 -17.18 16.24
CA ALA A 429 -5.66 -16.07 17.01
C ALA A 429 -7.04 -15.64 16.49
N VAL A 430 -7.20 -15.50 15.17
CA VAL A 430 -8.50 -15.17 14.56
C VAL A 430 -9.52 -16.30 14.76
N THR A 431 -9.12 -17.56 14.57
CA THR A 431 -9.99 -18.73 14.80
C THR A 431 -10.44 -18.84 16.27
N ALA A 432 -9.59 -18.44 17.22
CA ALA A 432 -9.92 -18.40 18.64
C ALA A 432 -10.83 -17.20 19.03
N GLY A 433 -11.15 -16.30 18.10
CA GLY A 433 -11.95 -15.09 18.37
C GLY A 433 -11.18 -13.96 19.06
N SER A 434 -9.86 -14.05 19.13
CA SER A 434 -8.99 -13.04 19.77
C SER A 434 -7.85 -12.66 18.83
N PRO A 435 -8.10 -11.78 17.84
CA PRO A 435 -7.12 -11.44 16.80
C PRO A 435 -5.88 -10.69 17.32
N VAL A 436 -5.91 -10.24 18.58
CA VAL A 436 -4.80 -9.62 19.30
C VAL A 436 -4.49 -10.49 20.54
N PRO A 437 -3.27 -11.02 20.68
CA PRO A 437 -2.92 -11.87 21.82
C PRO A 437 -2.89 -11.09 23.15
N THR A 438 -3.22 -11.76 24.26
CA THR A 438 -3.13 -11.25 25.65
C THR A 438 -1.93 -11.89 26.39
N PRO A 439 -1.25 -11.22 27.35
CA PRO A 439 -1.55 -9.93 28.00
C PRO A 439 -0.79 -8.73 27.38
N VAL A 440 -1.51 -7.61 27.25
CA VAL A 440 -1.10 -6.46 26.46
C VAL A 440 -0.28 -5.47 27.30
N SER A 441 1.05 -5.43 27.15
CA SER A 441 1.81 -4.23 27.49
C SER A 441 1.65 -3.22 26.34
N VAL A 442 0.65 -2.35 26.40
CA VAL A 442 0.45 -1.29 25.40
C VAL A 442 1.57 -0.27 25.56
N SER A 443 2.62 -0.36 24.73
CA SER A 443 3.55 0.75 24.54
C SER A 443 3.14 1.52 23.30
N VAL A 444 2.80 2.80 23.45
CA VAL A 444 2.61 3.71 22.32
C VAL A 444 3.98 4.10 21.80
N SER A 445 4.38 3.58 20.65
CA SER A 445 5.63 3.95 20.00
C SER A 445 5.33 4.87 18.82
N VAL A 446 5.64 6.15 18.97
CA VAL A 446 5.74 7.08 17.83
C VAL A 446 7.05 6.71 17.13
N SER A 447 6.97 5.88 16.11
CA SER A 447 8.14 5.41 15.34
C SER A 447 8.02 5.93 13.92
N ASP A 448 9.14 6.35 13.35
CA ASP A 448 9.23 6.62 11.92
C ASP A 448 9.28 5.24 11.20
N PRO A 449 8.21 4.79 10.53
CA PRO A 449 8.11 3.42 10.03
C PRO A 449 9.14 3.10 8.92
N ASP A 450 9.74 4.14 8.34
CA ASP A 450 10.75 4.04 7.29
C ASP A 450 12.22 4.07 7.81
N THR A 451 12.44 4.18 9.14
CA THR A 451 13.80 4.13 9.71
C THR A 451 14.11 2.75 10.26
N CYS A 452 15.06 2.03 9.63
CA CYS A 452 15.60 0.80 10.21
C CYS A 452 16.31 1.11 11.54
N PRO A 453 15.94 0.49 12.67
CA PRO A 453 16.76 0.60 13.88
C PRO A 453 18.12 -0.10 13.68
N ASP A 454 19.15 0.47 14.29
CA ASP A 454 20.49 -0.10 14.31
C ASP A 454 20.50 -1.50 14.94
N PRO A 455 21.38 -2.41 14.48
CA PRO A 455 21.46 -3.74 15.05
C PRO A 455 21.88 -3.66 16.52
N VAL A 456 20.98 -4.06 17.41
CA VAL A 456 21.32 -4.36 18.82
C VAL A 456 22.35 -5.50 18.81
N HIS A 457 23.49 -5.24 19.43
CA HIS A 457 24.60 -6.19 19.53
C HIS A 457 24.15 -7.40 20.35
N LEU A 458 24.03 -8.57 19.72
CA LEU A 458 23.82 -9.84 20.42
C LEU A 458 25.12 -10.18 21.19
N PRO A 459 25.08 -10.49 22.49
CA PRO A 459 26.28 -10.86 23.23
C PRO A 459 26.85 -12.18 22.68
N GLY A 460 28.12 -12.15 22.30
CA GLY A 460 28.86 -13.30 21.74
C GLY A 460 28.98 -14.47 22.72
N LYS A 461 28.98 -15.68 22.17
CA LYS A 461 29.26 -16.94 22.88
C LYS A 461 30.66 -16.89 23.53
N PRO A 462 30.85 -17.37 24.78
CA PRO A 462 32.18 -17.45 25.37
C PRO A 462 32.92 -18.70 24.87
N GLU A 463 34.12 -18.50 24.34
CA GLU A 463 35.12 -19.54 24.11
C GLU A 463 35.84 -19.92 25.41
N ARG A 464 36.41 -21.13 25.44
CA ARG A 464 36.79 -21.87 26.66
C ARG A 464 38.32 -21.98 26.80
N GLY A 465 38.84 -21.62 27.98
CA GLY A 465 40.08 -22.13 28.60
C GLY A 465 41.18 -21.09 28.91
N PRO A 466 42.18 -21.40 29.79
CA PRO A 466 42.17 -22.20 31.01
C PRO A 466 42.78 -21.47 32.27
N GLY A 467 42.28 -21.83 33.46
CA GLY A 467 42.97 -21.91 34.78
C GLY A 467 43.69 -20.68 35.41
N THR A 468 43.19 -20.18 36.55
CA THR A 468 43.75 -20.34 37.93
C THR A 468 42.99 -19.47 38.97
N GLU A 469 42.98 -19.96 40.22
CA GLU A 469 42.20 -19.71 41.46
C GLU A 469 42.24 -18.29 42.10
N PRO A 470 41.67 -18.03 43.32
CA PRO A 470 40.31 -18.28 43.86
C PRO A 470 39.63 -16.99 44.40
N GLU A 471 38.34 -17.08 44.77
CA GLU A 471 37.49 -16.00 45.32
C GLU A 471 37.99 -15.34 46.62
N PRO A 472 37.45 -14.14 46.94
CA PRO A 472 36.76 -14.03 48.23
C PRO A 472 35.42 -13.26 48.19
N GLY A 473 34.34 -13.94 48.62
CA GLY A 473 33.32 -13.47 49.58
C GLY A 473 32.40 -12.28 49.22
N PRO A 474 31.07 -12.39 49.45
CA PRO A 474 30.13 -11.33 49.12
C PRO A 474 30.15 -10.22 50.18
N LYS A 475 30.19 -8.95 49.76
CA LYS A 475 29.94 -7.80 50.64
C LYS A 475 28.47 -7.37 50.54
N PRO A 476 27.83 -6.99 51.67
CA PRO A 476 26.40 -6.69 51.73
C PRO A 476 26.06 -5.33 51.10
N ASN A 477 24.86 -5.25 50.51
CA ASN A 477 24.27 -4.02 49.95
C ASN A 477 24.09 -2.95 51.05
N PRO A 478 24.45 -1.68 50.80
CA PRO A 478 24.00 -0.58 51.64
C PRO A 478 22.55 -0.21 51.33
N GLU A 479 21.80 0.09 52.40
CA GLU A 479 20.39 0.50 52.40
C GLU A 479 20.11 1.77 51.56
N PRO A 480 18.89 1.92 51.00
CA PRO A 480 18.51 3.10 50.24
C PRO A 480 18.21 4.30 51.14
N GLY A 481 18.95 5.39 50.94
CA GLY A 481 18.67 6.70 51.54
C GLY A 481 17.37 7.34 50.99
N PRO A 482 16.80 8.31 51.71
CA PRO A 482 15.43 8.78 51.49
C PRO A 482 15.30 9.55 50.17
N GLY A 483 14.34 9.11 49.35
CA GLY A 483 14.03 9.74 48.06
C GLY A 483 13.55 11.18 48.19
N PRO A 484 13.75 12.01 47.15
CA PRO A 484 13.24 13.37 47.12
C PRO A 484 11.70 13.38 47.07
N LYS A 485 11.11 14.32 47.80
CA LYS A 485 9.66 14.53 47.98
C LYS A 485 8.93 14.79 46.65
N PRO A 486 7.61 14.47 46.56
CA PRO A 486 6.84 14.56 45.32
C PRO A 486 6.58 16.02 44.92
N GLN A 487 6.79 16.35 43.65
CA GLN A 487 6.25 17.56 43.05
C GLN A 487 4.76 17.35 42.71
N PRO A 488 3.88 18.35 42.91
CA PRO A 488 2.45 18.21 42.70
C PRO A 488 2.06 18.33 41.23
N GLY A 489 1.23 17.39 40.78
CA GLY A 489 0.24 17.57 39.71
C GLY A 489 0.78 17.93 38.31
N LEU A 490 1.31 16.95 37.58
CA LEU A 490 1.16 16.95 36.13
C LEU A 490 -0.16 16.21 35.84
N GLU A 491 -1.17 16.96 35.40
CA GLU A 491 -2.45 16.37 34.99
C GLU A 491 -2.21 15.28 33.93
N PRO A 492 -2.92 14.15 34.00
CA PRO A 492 -2.84 13.16 32.94
C PRO A 492 -3.31 13.80 31.63
N GLY A 493 -2.41 13.87 30.65
CA GLY A 493 -2.72 14.33 29.30
C GLY A 493 -3.89 13.54 28.69
N PRO A 494 -4.53 14.07 27.64
CA PRO A 494 -5.82 13.58 27.15
C PRO A 494 -5.75 12.07 26.89
N ASP A 495 -6.70 11.36 27.50
CA ASP A 495 -6.91 9.93 27.40
C ASP A 495 -6.90 9.50 25.93
N ASN A 496 -5.78 8.92 25.49
CA ASN A 496 -5.51 8.58 24.10
C ASN A 496 -6.05 7.17 23.75
N SER A 497 -7.06 6.72 24.48
CA SER A 497 -7.78 5.46 24.28
C SER A 497 -8.85 5.60 23.19
N ALA A 498 -8.44 6.05 22.00
CA ALA A 498 -9.22 5.73 20.81
C ALA A 498 -9.36 4.20 20.74
N PRO A 499 -10.57 3.66 20.57
CA PRO A 499 -10.76 2.24 20.73
C PRO A 499 -9.92 1.42 19.74
N LEU A 500 -9.02 0.59 20.29
CA LEU A 500 -8.11 -0.29 19.52
C LEU A 500 -8.84 -1.22 18.54
N HIS A 501 -10.15 -1.44 18.73
CA HIS A 501 -10.97 -2.37 17.97
C HIS A 501 -11.28 -1.96 16.53
N HIS A 502 -10.95 -0.72 16.13
CA HIS A 502 -11.15 -0.26 14.75
C HIS A 502 -9.89 -0.29 13.88
N LEU A 503 -8.70 -0.37 14.47
CA LEU A 503 -7.45 -0.32 13.72
C LEU A 503 -7.14 -1.66 13.03
N PRO A 504 -6.47 -1.65 11.86
CA PRO A 504 -5.86 -2.85 11.29
C PRO A 504 -4.90 -3.51 12.29
N VAL A 505 -4.87 -4.84 12.33
CA VAL A 505 -3.92 -5.62 13.13
C VAL A 505 -2.92 -6.26 12.20
N TYR A 506 -1.63 -6.05 12.46
CA TYR A 506 -0.56 -6.54 11.62
C TYR A 506 0.43 -7.41 12.40
N TRP A 507 0.60 -8.66 11.97
CA TRP A 507 1.49 -9.62 12.59
C TRP A 507 2.89 -9.58 11.95
N SER A 508 3.86 -9.10 12.72
CA SER A 508 5.23 -8.86 12.30
C SER A 508 6.16 -9.93 12.85
N GLY A 509 6.86 -10.66 11.97
CA GLY A 509 7.78 -11.73 12.38
C GLY A 509 9.12 -11.24 12.93
N CYS A 510 9.46 -9.97 12.67
CA CYS A 510 10.64 -9.28 13.17
C CYS A 510 10.45 -7.77 13.08
N GLU A 511 11.39 -7.01 13.63
CA GLU A 511 11.33 -5.54 13.73
C GLU A 511 11.24 -4.81 12.36
N ARG A 512 11.50 -5.51 11.26
CA ARG A 512 11.39 -4.95 9.90
C ARG A 512 9.96 -4.70 9.44
N ARG A 513 8.96 -5.36 10.05
CA ARG A 513 7.52 -5.15 9.78
C ARG A 513 7.16 -5.12 8.29
N CYS A 514 7.80 -5.99 7.50
CA CYS A 514 7.74 -5.90 6.04
C CYS A 514 6.30 -6.04 5.53
N GLY A 515 5.79 -5.02 4.85
CA GLY A 515 4.44 -5.02 4.28
C GLY A 515 3.33 -4.58 5.24
N HIS A 516 3.68 -3.88 6.32
CA HIS A 516 2.71 -3.25 7.22
C HIS A 516 1.76 -2.29 6.45
N PRO A 517 0.54 -2.06 6.95
CA PRO A 517 -0.38 -1.10 6.35
C PRO A 517 0.14 0.35 6.50
N HIS A 518 -0.31 1.23 5.62
CA HIS A 518 -0.17 2.68 5.82
C HIS A 518 -1.14 3.16 6.91
N GLY A 519 -0.92 4.37 7.45
CA GLY A 519 -1.79 4.93 8.49
C GLY A 519 -1.46 4.38 9.88
N ALA A 520 -2.45 4.38 10.77
CA ALA A 520 -2.31 3.82 12.13
C ALA A 520 -2.71 2.34 12.17
N TRP A 521 -1.99 1.52 12.94
CA TRP A 521 -2.30 0.09 13.09
C TRP A 521 -1.84 -0.47 14.43
N VAL A 522 -2.35 -1.65 14.77
CA VAL A 522 -1.89 -2.47 15.89
C VAL A 522 -0.81 -3.42 15.38
N ASP A 523 0.43 -3.26 15.85
CA ASP A 523 1.56 -4.13 15.54
C ASP A 523 1.65 -5.26 16.57
N VAL A 524 1.54 -6.50 16.10
CA VAL A 524 1.74 -7.74 16.87
C VAL A 524 3.10 -8.30 16.47
N LEU A 525 4.14 -7.84 17.15
CA LEU A 525 5.54 -8.11 16.83
C LEU A 525 6.06 -9.33 17.58
N ALA A 526 6.52 -10.34 16.84
CA ALA A 526 7.20 -11.49 17.42
C ALA A 526 8.51 -11.07 18.10
N THR A 527 8.71 -11.57 19.32
CA THR A 527 9.91 -11.40 20.15
C THR A 527 10.46 -12.78 20.53
N ALA A 528 11.59 -12.81 21.25
CA ALA A 528 12.15 -14.07 21.75
C ALA A 528 11.22 -14.79 22.74
N ASP A 529 10.38 -14.04 23.47
CA ASP A 529 9.54 -14.53 24.57
C ASP A 529 8.04 -14.59 24.21
N GLY A 530 7.67 -14.36 22.95
CA GLY A 530 6.27 -14.35 22.49
C GLY A 530 5.97 -13.18 21.56
N TYR A 531 4.97 -12.37 21.92
CA TYR A 531 4.54 -11.22 21.12
C TYR A 531 4.48 -9.93 21.95
N ARG A 532 4.94 -8.83 21.36
CA ARG A 532 4.69 -7.47 21.84
C ARG A 532 3.58 -6.85 21.00
N VAL A 533 2.60 -6.25 21.67
CA VAL A 533 1.50 -5.53 21.02
C VAL A 533 1.69 -4.02 21.24
N SER A 534 1.70 -3.25 20.16
CA SER A 534 1.82 -1.78 20.21
C SER A 534 0.93 -1.13 19.18
N VAL A 535 0.52 0.13 19.42
CA VAL A 535 -0.12 0.95 18.40
C VAL A 535 0.94 1.78 17.71
N VAL A 536 1.01 1.67 16.39
CA VAL A 536 1.84 2.52 15.55
C VAL A 536 0.97 3.59 14.91
N ARG A 537 1.39 4.85 14.99
CA ARG A 537 0.73 5.99 14.35
C ARG A 537 1.75 6.73 13.47
N PRO A 538 1.36 7.20 12.27
CA PRO A 538 2.23 8.04 11.44
C PRO A 538 2.59 9.33 12.18
N LYS A 539 3.76 9.89 11.88
CA LYS A 539 4.15 11.21 12.36
C LYS A 539 3.29 12.25 11.63
N THR A 540 2.56 13.09 12.37
CA THR A 540 1.88 14.26 11.78
C THR A 540 2.93 15.14 11.11
N PRO A 541 2.73 15.58 9.86
CA PRO A 541 3.60 16.59 9.26
C PRO A 541 3.66 17.81 10.19
N PRO A 542 4.83 18.43 10.38
CA PRO A 542 4.88 19.71 11.10
C PRO A 542 3.94 20.69 10.39
N ALA A 543 3.14 21.42 11.18
CA ALA A 543 2.24 22.44 10.64
C ALA A 543 3.02 23.36 9.68
N PRO A 544 2.44 23.76 8.54
CA PRO A 544 3.11 24.66 7.62
C PRO A 544 3.57 25.89 8.40
N ALA A 545 4.86 26.22 8.29
CA ALA A 545 5.41 27.41 8.92
C ALA A 545 4.55 28.61 8.50
N ALA A 546 4.08 29.37 9.49
CA ALA A 546 3.29 30.57 9.23
C ALA A 546 4.03 31.44 8.21
N PRO A 547 3.32 32.01 7.22
CA PRO A 547 3.94 32.88 6.23
C PRO A 547 4.71 33.99 6.95
N PRO A 548 5.94 34.33 6.52
CA PRO A 548 6.70 35.42 7.14
C PRO A 548 5.90 36.72 6.97
N GLY A 549 5.32 37.21 8.07
CA GLY A 549 4.59 38.49 8.07
C GLY A 549 3.29 38.54 8.88
N ALA A 550 2.85 37.47 9.56
CA ALA A 550 1.72 37.60 10.49
C ALA A 550 2.15 38.41 11.74
N PRO A 551 1.52 39.57 12.05
CA PRO A 551 1.85 40.32 13.24
C PRO A 551 1.52 39.51 14.49
N CYS A 552 2.46 39.51 15.44
CA CYS A 552 2.28 38.92 16.77
C CYS A 552 1.02 39.50 17.42
N PRO A 553 0.05 38.69 17.89
CA PRO A 553 -1.07 39.22 18.65
C PRO A 553 -0.51 39.83 19.94
N THR A 554 -0.68 41.14 20.09
CA THR A 554 -0.43 41.85 21.33
C THR A 554 -1.55 41.55 22.31
N SER A 555 -1.16 40.88 23.41
CA SER A 555 -1.80 40.75 24.72
C SER A 555 -3.14 40.04 24.82
#